data_AF-A0A2T3YRR6-F1
#
_entry.id   AF-A0A2T3YRR6-F1
#
_cell.length_a   1.000
_cell.length_b   1.000
_cell.length_c   1.000
_cell.angle_alpha   90.00
_cell.angle_beta   90.00
_cell.angle_gamma   90.00
#
_symmetry.space_group_name_H-M   'P 1'
#
loop_
_entity.id
_entity.type
_entity.pdbx_description
1 polymer ?
#
loop_
_entity_poly.entity_id
_entity_poly.type
_entity_poly.pdbx_seq_one_letter_code
_entity_poly.pdbx_strand_id
1 'polypeptide(L)'
;MLFSREFIPTVLAMAMSVMRAEAAIAVGTASGFNVMWIDGGDPCHWHRINDIGQNPCNVPLTSPLDNGYKYTLQGCGGPLWLDNEDGSFNSNCHDASADFDCGVHRNWVCS
;
A
#
# COMPACT_ATOMS: atom_id res chain seq x y z
N MET A 1 2.22 12.20 62.50
CA MET A 1 1.47 12.21 61.23
C MET A 1 2.45 12.66 60.15
N LEU A 2 2.92 11.69 59.36
CA LEU A 2 3.94 11.85 58.31
C LEU A 2 3.25 12.38 57.04
N PHE A 3 3.71 13.49 56.47
CA PHE A 3 3.32 13.95 55.14
C PHE A 3 4.51 13.76 54.19
N SER A 4 4.55 12.63 53.50
CA SER A 4 5.46 12.39 52.38
C SER A 4 4.80 12.90 51.11
N ARG A 5 5.37 13.92 50.47
CA ARG A 5 4.97 14.39 49.13
C ARG A 5 5.84 13.65 48.12
N GLU A 6 5.26 12.59 47.57
CA GLU A 6 5.84 11.77 46.52
C GLU A 6 6.07 12.61 45.25
N PHE A 7 7.31 12.60 44.78
CA PHE A 7 7.76 13.14 43.51
C PHE A 7 7.06 12.39 42.37
N ILE A 8 6.36 13.10 41.48
CA ILE A 8 5.82 12.54 40.24
C ILE A 8 6.99 12.40 39.26
N PRO A 9 7.40 11.19 38.85
CA PRO A 9 8.44 11.05 37.85
C PRO A 9 7.84 11.36 36.49
N THR A 10 8.47 12.29 35.79
CA THR A 10 8.27 12.62 34.39
C THR A 10 8.35 11.32 33.57
N VAL A 11 7.22 10.82 33.09
CA VAL A 11 7.18 9.69 32.16
C VAL A 11 7.74 10.18 30.84
N LEU A 12 9.00 9.81 30.58
CA LEU A 12 9.65 9.94 29.29
C LEU A 12 8.91 9.03 28.30
N ALA A 13 7.96 9.60 27.56
CA ALA A 13 7.30 8.91 26.47
C ALA A 13 8.35 8.69 25.36
N MET A 14 8.96 7.50 25.35
CA MET A 14 9.68 7.01 24.19
C MET A 14 8.66 6.83 23.09
N ALA A 15 8.54 7.82 22.21
CA ALA A 15 7.86 7.68 20.94
C ALA A 15 8.60 6.57 20.18
N MET A 16 8.03 5.36 20.19
CA MET A 16 8.43 4.30 19.29
C MET A 16 8.06 4.78 17.89
N SER A 17 9.00 5.45 17.23
CA SER A 17 8.97 5.69 15.80
C SER A 17 9.01 4.31 15.15
N VAL A 18 7.83 3.72 14.94
CA VAL A 18 7.68 2.54 14.11
C VAL A 18 8.14 2.98 12.74
N MET A 19 9.37 2.60 12.36
CA MET A 19 9.77 2.60 10.96
C MET A 19 8.84 1.60 10.28
N ARG A 20 7.69 2.07 9.82
CA ARG A 20 6.87 1.33 8.86
C ARG A 20 7.78 1.19 7.65
N ALA A 21 8.31 -0.01 7.42
CA ALA A 21 8.81 -0.33 6.10
C ALA A 21 7.69 0.06 5.12
N GLU A 22 8.01 0.92 4.16
CA GLU A 22 7.08 1.25 3.09
C GLU A 22 6.65 -0.07 2.47
N ALA A 23 5.35 -0.39 2.60
CA ALA A 23 4.85 -1.68 2.16
C ALA A 23 4.99 -1.73 0.64
N ALA A 24 5.64 -2.78 0.13
CA ALA A 24 5.67 -3.03 -1.30
C ALA A 24 4.23 -3.28 -1.78
N ILE A 25 3.88 -2.73 -2.93
CA ILE A 25 2.51 -2.78 -3.45
C ILE A 25 2.50 -3.59 -4.73
N ALA A 26 1.67 -4.62 -4.77
CA ALA A 26 1.47 -5.43 -5.95
C ALA A 26 0.32 -4.88 -6.79
N VAL A 27 0.49 -4.93 -8.11
CA VAL A 27 -0.51 -4.52 -9.09
C VAL A 27 -0.70 -5.64 -10.10
N GLY A 28 -1.95 -5.92 -10.42
CA GLY A 28 -2.29 -7.06 -11.26
C GLY A 28 -3.72 -7.02 -11.80
N THR A 29 -4.20 -8.19 -12.15
CA THR A 29 -5.56 -8.41 -12.67
C THR A 29 -6.27 -9.53 -11.93
N ALA A 30 -7.57 -9.36 -11.69
CA ALA A 30 -8.41 -10.37 -11.07
C ALA A 30 -9.89 -10.15 -11.44
N SER A 31 -10.63 -11.22 -11.74
CA SER A 31 -12.09 -11.17 -11.98
C SER A 31 -12.56 -10.10 -12.99
N GLY A 32 -11.77 -9.77 -14.01
CA GLY A 32 -12.10 -8.73 -14.99
C GLY A 32 -11.68 -7.31 -14.61
N PHE A 33 -10.94 -7.14 -13.51
CA PHE A 33 -10.50 -5.84 -13.00
C PHE A 33 -8.97 -5.72 -12.97
N ASN A 34 -8.47 -4.49 -13.10
CA ASN A 34 -7.14 -4.14 -12.64
C ASN A 34 -7.23 -3.92 -11.12
N VAL A 35 -6.29 -4.51 -10.38
CA VAL A 35 -6.36 -4.59 -8.93
C VAL A 35 -5.02 -4.32 -8.27
N MET A 36 -5.07 -3.94 -7.00
CA MET A 36 -3.91 -3.61 -6.17
C MET A 36 -4.05 -4.24 -4.79
N TRP A 37 -2.93 -4.70 -4.22
CA TRP A 37 -2.87 -5.23 -2.85
C TRP A 37 -1.47 -5.04 -2.26
N ILE A 38 -1.31 -5.33 -0.97
CA ILE A 38 0.00 -5.31 -0.31
C ILE A 38 0.80 -6.55 -0.74
N ASP A 39 1.98 -6.35 -1.33
CA ASP A 39 2.87 -7.46 -1.67
C ASP A 39 3.37 -8.16 -0.39
N GLY A 40 3.35 -9.49 -0.38
CA GLY A 40 3.55 -10.30 0.83
C GLY A 40 2.32 -10.45 1.73
N GLY A 41 1.21 -9.73 1.44
CA GLY A 41 -0.12 -9.97 2.01
C GLY A 41 -0.88 -11.08 1.28
N ASP A 42 -2.19 -11.20 1.55
CA ASP A 42 -3.07 -12.13 0.83
C ASP A 42 -3.44 -11.56 -0.56
N PRO A 43 -2.96 -12.16 -1.67
CA PRO A 43 -3.28 -11.68 -3.02
C PRO A 43 -4.76 -11.81 -3.36
N CYS A 44 -5.51 -12.65 -2.64
CA CYS A 44 -6.94 -12.85 -2.85
C CYS A 44 -7.79 -11.73 -2.23
N HIS A 45 -7.19 -10.93 -1.35
CA HIS A 45 -7.75 -9.70 -0.81
C HIS A 45 -7.18 -8.49 -1.54
N TRP A 46 -7.75 -8.22 -2.71
CA TRP A 46 -7.34 -7.12 -3.57
C TRP A 46 -8.36 -5.99 -3.58
N HIS A 47 -7.88 -4.80 -3.94
CA HIS A 47 -8.69 -3.61 -4.14
C HIS A 47 -8.78 -3.28 -5.63
N ARG A 48 -9.99 -3.02 -6.10
CA ARG A 48 -10.25 -2.65 -7.49
C ARG A 48 -9.68 -1.26 -7.78
N ILE A 49 -8.88 -1.16 -8.84
CA ILE A 49 -8.52 0.09 -9.48
C ILE A 49 -9.62 0.46 -10.47
N ASN A 50 -9.77 -0.34 -11.54
CA ASN A 50 -10.80 -0.18 -12.58
C ASN A 50 -10.98 -1.48 -13.38
N ASP A 51 -11.70 -1.43 -14.51
CA ASP A 51 -11.93 -2.61 -15.35
C ASP A 51 -10.73 -2.90 -16.26
N ILE A 52 -10.48 -4.18 -16.55
CA ILE A 52 -9.46 -4.58 -17.54
C ILE A 52 -9.77 -3.92 -18.89
N GLY A 53 -8.74 -3.43 -19.58
CA GLY A 53 -8.86 -2.69 -20.83
C GLY A 53 -9.02 -1.18 -20.66
N GLN A 54 -9.27 -0.71 -19.43
CA GLN A 54 -9.15 0.71 -19.09
C GLN A 54 -7.72 1.03 -18.64
N ASN A 55 -7.31 2.31 -18.76
CA ASN A 55 -6.04 2.78 -18.26
C ASN A 55 -6.07 2.81 -16.71
N PRO A 56 -5.27 2.01 -15.98
CA PRO A 56 -5.28 1.98 -14.53
C PRO A 56 -4.57 3.18 -13.88
N CYS A 57 -3.88 4.02 -14.65
CA CYS A 57 -3.17 5.17 -14.10
C CYS A 57 -4.06 6.37 -13.85
N ASN A 58 -3.67 7.20 -12.88
CA ASN A 58 -4.46 8.34 -12.38
C ASN A 58 -5.85 7.95 -11.84
N VAL A 59 -6.03 6.67 -11.50
CA VAL A 59 -7.26 6.17 -10.89
C VAL A 59 -6.98 5.95 -9.39
N PRO A 60 -7.49 6.82 -8.50
CA PRO A 60 -7.32 6.63 -7.08
C PRO A 60 -8.17 5.45 -6.59
N LEU A 61 -7.61 4.65 -5.68
CA LEU A 61 -8.39 3.61 -5.02
C LEU A 61 -9.59 4.18 -4.25
N THR A 62 -10.72 3.49 -4.32
CA THR A 62 -11.93 3.89 -3.57
C THR A 62 -11.76 3.67 -2.07
N SER A 63 -10.98 2.66 -1.67
CA SER A 63 -10.72 2.30 -0.27
C SER A 63 -9.22 2.15 -0.05
N PRO A 64 -8.71 2.49 1.15
CA PRO A 64 -7.32 2.22 1.51
C PRO A 64 -7.04 0.71 1.49
N LEU A 65 -5.79 0.35 1.24
CA LEU A 65 -5.30 -1.01 1.41
C LEU A 65 -5.20 -1.37 2.89
N ASP A 66 -4.86 -2.63 3.18
CA ASP A 66 -4.70 -3.16 4.53
C ASP A 66 -3.70 -2.38 5.41
N ASN A 67 -2.78 -1.64 4.80
CA ASN A 67 -1.83 -0.79 5.52
C ASN A 67 -2.42 0.59 5.94
N GLY A 68 -3.66 0.89 5.53
CA GLY A 68 -4.37 2.13 5.83
C GLY A 68 -4.16 3.27 4.84
N TYR A 69 -3.41 3.04 3.75
CA TYR A 69 -3.10 4.07 2.75
C TYR A 69 -3.76 3.79 1.41
N LYS A 70 -3.96 4.85 0.63
CA LYS A 70 -4.35 4.75 -0.78
C LYS A 70 -3.17 5.13 -1.66
N TYR A 71 -3.16 4.53 -2.83
CA TYR A 71 -2.15 4.75 -3.83
C TYR A 71 -2.80 4.97 -5.19
N THR A 72 -2.05 5.63 -6.06
CA THR A 72 -2.44 5.87 -7.46
C THR A 72 -1.32 5.39 -8.35
N LEU A 73 -1.64 4.50 -9.29
CA LEU A 73 -0.68 4.07 -10.31
C LEU A 73 -0.46 5.19 -11.32
N GLN A 74 0.78 5.33 -11.78
CA GLN A 74 1.19 6.34 -12.72
C GLN A 74 2.11 5.76 -13.80
N GLY A 75 2.30 6.53 -14.87
CA GLY A 75 3.25 6.17 -15.92
C GLY A 75 2.74 5.17 -16.96
N CYS A 76 1.43 4.91 -17.02
CA CYS A 76 0.86 4.01 -18.02
C CYS A 76 1.15 4.52 -19.43
N GLY A 77 1.96 3.75 -20.18
CA GLY A 77 2.55 4.17 -21.45
C GLY A 77 4.07 4.36 -21.41
N GLY A 78 4.69 4.17 -20.24
CA GLY A 78 6.13 4.23 -20.00
C GLY A 78 6.51 3.49 -18.71
N PRO A 79 7.60 3.88 -18.03
CA PRO A 79 7.94 3.35 -16.71
C PRO A 79 6.82 3.60 -15.70
N LEU A 80 6.45 2.57 -14.95
CA LEU A 80 5.38 2.63 -13.96
C LEU A 80 5.90 3.05 -12.58
N TRP A 81 5.11 3.82 -11.84
CA TRP A 81 5.38 4.19 -10.44
C TRP A 81 4.08 4.36 -9.65
N LEU A 82 4.18 4.45 -8.33
CA LEU A 82 3.07 4.76 -7.43
C LEU A 82 3.26 6.13 -6.79
N ASP A 83 2.14 6.85 -6.69
CA ASP A 83 2.01 8.01 -5.82
C ASP A 83 1.13 7.66 -4.60
N ASN A 84 1.40 8.31 -3.47
CA ASN A 84 0.55 8.30 -2.29
C ASN A 84 -0.74 9.11 -2.51
N GLU A 85 -1.69 9.05 -1.57
CA GLU A 85 -2.94 9.82 -1.63
C GLU A 85 -2.75 11.34 -1.74
N ASP A 86 -1.65 11.87 -1.21
CA ASP A 86 -1.30 13.29 -1.28
C ASP A 86 -0.62 13.70 -2.59
N GLY A 87 -0.45 12.75 -3.53
CA GLY A 87 0.21 12.97 -4.82
C GLY A 87 1.74 12.98 -4.75
N SER A 88 2.33 12.70 -3.59
CA SER A 88 3.78 12.51 -3.48
C SER A 88 4.19 11.16 -4.06
N PHE A 89 5.36 11.11 -4.70
CA PHE A 89 5.96 9.86 -5.17
C PHE A 89 6.16 8.87 -4.01
N ASN A 90 5.78 7.61 -4.23
CA ASN A 90 6.01 6.50 -3.31
C ASN A 90 7.17 5.62 -3.79
N SER A 91 7.00 4.93 -4.91
CA SER A 91 7.95 3.91 -5.37
C SER A 91 7.87 3.66 -6.88
N ASN A 92 8.97 3.19 -7.47
CA ASN A 92 8.97 2.72 -8.85
C ASN A 92 8.47 1.28 -8.92
N CYS A 93 7.83 0.92 -10.03
CA CYS A 93 7.36 -0.43 -10.25
C CYS A 93 8.29 -1.20 -11.17
N HIS A 94 8.40 -2.51 -10.96
CA HIS A 94 9.12 -3.44 -11.80
C HIS A 94 8.26 -4.66 -12.13
N ASP A 95 8.56 -5.32 -13.25
CA ASP A 95 7.86 -6.55 -13.65
C ASP A 95 8.11 -7.66 -12.64
N ALA A 96 7.03 -8.26 -12.15
CA ALA A 96 7.06 -9.27 -11.10
C ALA A 96 5.92 -10.28 -11.32
N SER A 97 5.80 -10.80 -12.55
CA SER A 97 4.66 -11.63 -12.94
C SER A 97 4.53 -12.92 -12.13
N ALA A 98 3.33 -13.20 -11.64
CA ALA A 98 3.00 -14.42 -10.90
C ALA A 98 1.48 -14.70 -10.90
N ASP A 99 1.10 -15.98 -10.94
CA ASP A 99 -0.28 -16.43 -10.81
C ASP A 99 -0.54 -16.97 -9.39
N PHE A 100 -1.73 -16.69 -8.85
CA PHE A 100 -2.16 -17.16 -7.54
C PHE A 100 -3.46 -17.97 -7.64
N ASP A 101 -3.65 -18.90 -6.69
CA ASP A 101 -4.73 -19.91 -6.72
C ASP A 101 -6.16 -19.33 -6.74
N CYS A 102 -6.34 -18.08 -6.33
CA CYS A 102 -7.64 -17.38 -6.37
C CYS A 102 -7.93 -16.65 -7.69
N GLY A 103 -7.19 -16.96 -8.76
CA GLY A 103 -7.41 -16.35 -10.08
C GLY A 103 -6.92 -14.91 -10.17
N VAL A 104 -5.98 -14.54 -9.30
CA VAL A 104 -5.28 -13.25 -9.32
C VAL A 104 -3.98 -13.44 -10.05
N HIS A 105 -3.70 -12.56 -11.00
CA HIS A 105 -2.43 -12.49 -11.71
C HIS A 105 -1.73 -11.19 -11.37
N ARG A 106 -0.56 -11.26 -10.74
CA ARG A 106 0.30 -10.09 -10.51
C ARG A 106 1.08 -9.80 -11.77
N ASN A 107 1.19 -8.52 -12.10
CA ASN A 107 1.99 -8.03 -13.21
C ASN A 107 3.23 -7.30 -12.68
N TRP A 108 3.06 -6.45 -11.66
CA TRP A 108 4.10 -5.57 -11.14
C TRP A 108 4.15 -5.56 -9.61
N VAL A 109 5.32 -5.23 -9.08
CA VAL A 109 5.52 -4.84 -7.69
C VAL A 109 6.20 -3.47 -7.67
N CYS A 110 5.74 -2.60 -6.78
CA CYS A 110 6.26 -1.25 -6.56
C CYS A 110 6.84 -1.16 -5.15
N SER A 111 8.15 -0.85 -5.06
CA SER A 111 8.95 -0.89 -3.83
C SER A 111 10.19 -0.02 -3.93
#